data_AF-A0A645H4M7-F1
#
_entry.id   AF-A0A645H4M7-F1
#
_cell.length_a   1.000
_cell.length_b   1.000
_cell.length_c   1.000
_cell.angle_alpha   90.00
_cell.angle_beta   90.00
_cell.angle_gamma   90.00
#
_symmetry.space_group_name_H-M   'P 1'
#
loop_
_entity.id
_entity.type
_entity.pdbx_description
1 polymer ?
#
loop_
_entity_poly.entity_id
_entity_poly.type
_entity_poly.pdbx_seq_one_letter_code
_entity_poly.pdbx_strand_id
1 'polypeptide(L)'
;MPMCEKYGISFIPLVSPATSPERAAKISAGCDGFVYCITVRGVTGVRSSLPPELAEELEQAKKACGLPVAAGFGISTPEMAKGISAHADAIVVGSAMVNKLLTEGGDAAVELIAGIAKGLRS
;
A
#
# COMPACT_ATOMS: atom_id res chain seq x y z
N MET A 1 -0.45 -20.05 -9.58
CA MET A 1 0.75 -19.54 -10.30
C MET A 1 1.86 -20.59 -10.31
N PRO A 2 2.03 -21.40 -11.38
CA PRO A 2 2.80 -22.65 -11.32
C PRO A 2 4.30 -22.51 -10.97
N MET A 3 4.97 -21.46 -11.45
CA MET A 3 6.40 -21.24 -11.13
C MET A 3 6.60 -20.77 -9.69
N CYS A 4 5.74 -19.89 -9.20
CA CYS A 4 5.80 -19.39 -7.83
C CYS A 4 5.52 -20.52 -6.83
N GLU A 5 4.49 -21.32 -7.07
CA GLU A 5 4.14 -22.51 -6.28
C GLU A 5 5.29 -23.53 -6.22
N LYS A 6 5.94 -23.80 -7.37
CA LYS A 6 7.07 -24.73 -7.44
C LYS A 6 8.20 -24.38 -6.45
N TYR A 7 8.41 -23.09 -6.19
CA TYR A 7 9.47 -22.61 -5.30
C TYR A 7 8.96 -22.13 -3.95
N GLY A 8 7.67 -22.31 -3.63
CA GLY A 8 7.08 -21.83 -2.37
C GLY A 8 7.11 -20.30 -2.24
N ILE A 9 7.02 -19.58 -3.35
CA ILE A 9 7.01 -18.11 -3.41
C ILE A 9 5.57 -17.64 -3.66
N SER A 10 5.12 -16.62 -2.93
CA SER A 10 3.87 -15.93 -3.22
C SER A 10 4.05 -14.91 -4.34
N PHE A 11 3.15 -14.91 -5.32
CA PHE A 11 3.08 -13.85 -6.31
C PHE A 11 2.17 -12.74 -5.79
N ILE A 12 2.73 -11.55 -5.58
CA ILE A 12 1.97 -10.38 -5.08
C ILE A 12 1.40 -9.61 -6.29
N PRO A 13 0.08 -9.70 -6.56
CA PRO A 13 -0.53 -8.94 -7.64
C PRO A 13 -0.48 -7.43 -7.37
N LEU A 14 -0.32 -6.65 -8.45
CA LEU A 14 -0.41 -5.19 -8.41
C LEU A 14 -1.73 -4.74 -9.06
N VAL A 15 -2.44 -3.85 -8.37
CA VAL A 15 -3.63 -3.17 -8.89
C VAL A 15 -3.52 -1.67 -8.63
N SER A 16 -4.31 -0.89 -9.35
CA SER A 16 -4.48 0.53 -9.10
C SER A 16 -5.96 0.89 -9.11
N PRO A 17 -6.35 2.07 -8.59
CA PRO A 17 -7.73 2.53 -8.70
C PRO A 17 -8.30 2.61 -10.12
N ALA A 18 -7.43 2.76 -11.13
CA ALA A 18 -7.84 2.74 -12.53
C ALA A 18 -8.13 1.32 -13.07
N THR A 19 -7.88 0.28 -12.26
CA THR A 19 -8.12 -1.12 -12.62
C THR A 19 -9.59 -1.44 -12.40
N SER A 20 -10.30 -1.88 -13.43
CA SER A 20 -11.70 -2.28 -13.28
C SER A 20 -11.83 -3.48 -12.32
N PRO A 21 -12.96 -3.61 -11.59
CA PRO A 21 -13.18 -4.73 -10.67
C PRO A 21 -13.00 -6.10 -11.33
N GLU A 22 -13.51 -6.27 -12.54
CA GLU A 22 -13.35 -7.52 -13.32
C GLU A 22 -11.88 -7.84 -13.61
N ARG A 23 -11.07 -6.81 -13.90
CA ARG A 23 -9.64 -6.97 -14.15
C ARG A 23 -8.88 -7.25 -12.86
N ALA A 24 -9.24 -6.59 -11.77
CA ALA A 24 -8.67 -6.83 -10.45
C ALA A 24 -8.91 -8.27 -9.98
N ALA A 25 -10.12 -8.79 -10.15
CA ALA A 25 -10.45 -10.19 -9.87
C ALA A 25 -9.62 -11.17 -10.72
N LYS A 26 -9.45 -10.88 -12.02
CA LYS A 26 -8.61 -11.70 -12.91
C LYS A 26 -7.13 -11.68 -12.52
N ILE A 27 -6.60 -10.52 -12.12
CA ILE A 27 -5.19 -10.36 -11.71
C ILE A 27 -4.90 -11.14 -10.42
N SER A 28 -5.84 -11.14 -9.48
CA SER A 28 -5.69 -11.78 -8.17
C SER A 28 -6.10 -13.25 -8.16
N ALA A 29 -6.77 -13.75 -9.20
CA ALA A 29 -7.20 -15.14 -9.30
C ALA A 29 -6.02 -16.12 -9.16
N GLY A 30 -6.10 -17.01 -8.17
CA GLY A 30 -5.06 -18.00 -7.90
C GLY A 30 -3.75 -17.41 -7.36
N CYS A 31 -3.79 -16.18 -6.83
CA CYS A 31 -2.72 -15.57 -6.04
C CYS A 31 -3.02 -15.71 -4.53
N ASP A 32 -1.99 -15.54 -3.71
CA ASP A 32 -2.06 -15.57 -2.25
C ASP A 32 -1.25 -14.41 -1.64
N GLY A 33 -1.21 -14.33 -0.31
CA GLY A 33 -0.58 -13.23 0.40
C GLY A 33 -1.46 -11.99 0.44
N PHE A 34 -1.17 -11.01 -0.42
CA PHE A 34 -1.89 -9.73 -0.46
C PHE A 34 -1.85 -9.14 -1.88
N VAL A 35 -2.74 -8.20 -2.16
CA VAL A 35 -2.67 -7.35 -3.36
C VAL A 35 -2.01 -6.02 -3.01
N TYR A 36 -1.05 -5.60 -3.82
CA TYR A 36 -0.43 -4.28 -3.69
C TYR A 36 -1.21 -3.26 -4.52
N CYS A 37 -1.98 -2.41 -3.83
CA CYS A 37 -2.68 -1.29 -4.45
C CYS A 37 -1.76 -0.06 -4.53
N ILE A 38 -1.42 0.33 -5.77
CA ILE A 38 -0.55 1.44 -6.09
C ILE A 38 -1.34 2.62 -6.66
N THR A 39 -0.91 3.86 -6.42
CA THR A 39 -1.40 4.98 -7.21
C THR A 39 -0.53 5.22 -8.43
N VAL A 40 -1.20 5.51 -9.55
CA VAL A 40 -0.57 6.15 -10.72
C VAL A 40 -0.91 7.64 -10.76
N ARG A 41 -2.02 8.06 -10.11
CA ARG A 41 -2.36 9.46 -9.95
C ARG A 41 -1.41 10.07 -8.94
N GLY A 42 -0.48 10.88 -9.45
CA GLY A 42 0.51 11.59 -8.67
C GLY A 42 -0.14 12.36 -7.53
N VAL A 43 -0.13 11.78 -6.33
CA VAL A 43 -0.10 12.52 -5.06
C VAL A 43 1.30 13.13 -4.91
N THR A 44 1.75 13.84 -5.94
CA THR A 44 2.87 14.76 -5.85
C THR A 44 2.37 15.96 -5.05
N GLY A 45 2.66 15.96 -3.75
CA GLY A 45 2.54 17.15 -2.92
C GLY A 45 1.49 17.04 -1.81
N VAL A 46 1.99 16.96 -0.58
CA VAL A 46 1.50 17.76 0.56
C VAL A 46 -0.02 17.81 0.73
N ARG A 47 -0.73 16.69 0.65
CA ARG A 47 -2.09 16.61 1.20
C ARG A 47 -2.01 15.98 2.59
N SER A 48 -2.41 16.78 3.58
CA SER A 48 -2.51 16.39 4.98
C SER A 48 -3.67 15.43 5.27
N SER A 49 -4.54 15.17 4.29
CA SER A 49 -5.69 14.28 4.43
C SER A 49 -5.88 13.39 3.20
N LEU A 50 -6.43 12.21 3.45
CA LEU A 50 -6.74 11.22 2.43
C LEU A 50 -7.94 11.68 1.59
N PRO A 51 -7.91 11.59 0.25
CA PRO A 51 -9.11 11.79 -0.55
C PRO A 51 -10.19 10.77 -0.15
N PRO A 52 -11.46 11.18 0.02
CA PRO A 52 -12.56 10.25 0.29
C PRO A 52 -12.66 9.13 -0.76
N GLU A 53 -12.36 9.46 -2.01
CA GLU A 53 -12.31 8.53 -3.14
C GLU A 53 -11.33 7.37 -2.89
N LEU A 54 -10.20 7.64 -2.22
CA LEU A 54 -9.19 6.61 -1.96
C LEU A 54 -9.69 5.52 -1.00
N ALA A 55 -10.46 5.90 0.02
CA ALA A 55 -11.06 4.93 0.93
C ALA A 55 -11.98 3.96 0.17
N GLU A 56 -12.83 4.51 -0.71
CA GLU A 56 -13.75 3.72 -1.53
C GLU A 56 -12.99 2.84 -2.53
N GLU A 57 -11.96 3.37 -3.18
CA GLU A 57 -11.12 2.64 -4.13
C GLU A 57 -10.41 1.44 -3.47
N LEU A 58 -9.91 1.60 -2.24
CA LEU A 58 -9.28 0.52 -1.48
C LEU A 58 -10.28 -0.57 -1.10
N GLU A 59 -11.48 -0.19 -0.66
CA GLU A 59 -12.54 -1.14 -0.34
C GLU A 59 -13.03 -1.91 -1.58
N GLN A 60 -13.17 -1.22 -2.71
CA GLN A 60 -13.53 -1.85 -3.98
C GLN A 60 -12.44 -2.83 -4.45
N ALA A 61 -11.17 -2.43 -4.36
CA ALA A 61 -10.04 -3.30 -4.70
C ALA A 61 -10.01 -4.54 -3.80
N LYS A 62 -10.21 -4.38 -2.48
CA LYS A 62 -10.28 -5.48 -1.52
C LYS A 62 -11.40 -6.46 -1.87
N LYS A 63 -12.60 -5.95 -2.13
CA LYS A 63 -13.78 -6.76 -2.51
C LYS A 63 -13.55 -7.50 -3.83
N ALA A 64 -13.00 -6.83 -4.83
CA ALA A 64 -12.77 -7.42 -6.15
C ALA A 64 -11.66 -8.48 -6.14
N CYS A 65 -10.61 -8.29 -5.34
CA CYS A 65 -9.47 -9.20 -5.31
C CYS A 65 -9.66 -10.39 -4.36
N GLY A 66 -10.49 -10.26 -3.32
CA GLY A 66 -10.64 -11.30 -2.30
C GLY A 66 -9.39 -11.58 -1.47
N LEU A 67 -8.40 -10.66 -1.50
CA LEU A 67 -7.14 -10.74 -0.78
C LEU A 67 -6.96 -9.50 0.13
N PRO A 68 -6.15 -9.59 1.20
CA PRO A 68 -5.72 -8.40 1.96
C PRO A 68 -5.09 -7.35 1.04
N VAL A 69 -5.32 -6.06 1.32
CA VAL A 69 -4.81 -4.96 0.51
C VAL A 69 -3.65 -4.26 1.22
N ALA A 70 -2.49 -4.22 0.58
CA ALA A 70 -1.39 -3.35 0.95
C ALA A 70 -1.46 -2.03 0.16
N ALA A 71 -1.34 -0.90 0.85
CA ALA A 71 -1.55 0.42 0.29
C ALA A 71 -0.23 1.20 0.13
N GLY A 72 0.13 1.57 -1.10
CA GLY A 72 1.32 2.36 -1.42
C GLY A 72 0.99 3.68 -2.08
N PHE A 73 0.60 4.66 -1.28
CA PHE A 73 0.07 5.96 -1.72
C PHE A 73 1.05 7.11 -1.44
N GLY A 74 2.36 6.86 -1.46
CA GLY A 74 3.36 7.88 -1.13
C GLY A 74 3.34 8.30 0.33
N ILE A 75 3.05 7.35 1.23
CA ILE A 75 2.85 7.59 2.66
C ILE A 75 4.14 8.06 3.31
N SER A 76 4.08 9.21 3.99
CA SER A 76 5.26 9.87 4.55
C SER A 76 5.10 10.36 5.99
N THR A 77 3.90 10.26 6.58
CA THR A 77 3.66 10.66 7.97
C THR A 77 2.81 9.64 8.73
N PRO A 78 2.92 9.57 10.08
CA PRO A 78 2.09 8.69 10.90
C PRO A 78 0.59 8.97 10.77
N GLU A 79 0.18 10.23 10.62
CA GLU A 79 -1.22 10.64 10.51
C GLU A 79 -1.83 10.12 9.20
N MET A 80 -1.08 10.19 8.10
CA MET A 80 -1.49 9.62 6.83
C MET A 80 -1.64 8.10 6.92
N ALA A 81 -0.67 7.43 7.55
CA ALA A 81 -0.74 5.98 7.75
C ALA A 81 -1.97 5.57 8.57
N LYS A 82 -2.26 6.30 9.66
CA LYS A 82 -3.44 6.08 10.50
C LYS A 82 -4.76 6.33 9.77
N GLY A 83 -4.81 7.33 8.89
CA GLY A 83 -5.99 7.57 8.05
C GLY A 83 -6.25 6.42 7.07
N ILE A 84 -5.20 5.83 6.51
CA ILE A 84 -5.31 4.73 5.53
C ILE A 84 -5.59 3.40 6.20
N SER A 85 -5.09 3.17 7.42
CA SER A 85 -5.20 1.87 8.09
C SER A 85 -6.62 1.43 8.39
N ALA A 86 -7.59 2.34 8.34
CA ALA A 86 -9.01 1.99 8.41
C ALA A 86 -9.53 1.25 7.16
N HIS A 87 -8.85 1.42 6.01
CA HIS A 87 -9.30 0.92 4.71
C HIS A 87 -8.30 -0.03 4.03
N ALA A 88 -7.12 -0.23 4.62
CA ALA A 88 -6.09 -1.14 4.12
C ALA A 88 -5.58 -2.08 5.22
N ASP A 89 -5.19 -3.29 4.82
CA ASP A 89 -4.64 -4.31 5.73
C ASP A 89 -3.13 -4.12 5.98
N ALA A 90 -2.45 -3.44 5.05
CA ALA A 90 -1.02 -3.13 5.15
C ALA A 90 -0.70 -1.76 4.55
N ILE A 91 0.39 -1.16 5.03
CA ILE A 91 0.89 0.15 4.60
C ILE A 91 2.30 0.00 4.02
N VAL A 92 2.54 0.54 2.83
CA VAL A 92 3.84 0.49 2.16
C VAL A 92 4.47 1.88 2.12
N VAL A 93 5.66 2.02 2.71
CA VAL A 93 6.44 3.26 2.78
C VAL A 93 7.77 3.05 2.05
N GLY A 94 7.89 3.60 0.85
CA GLY A 94 9.10 3.52 0.02
C GLY A 94 9.82 4.86 -0.07
N SER A 95 9.30 5.77 -0.88
CA SER A 95 9.97 7.03 -1.23
C SER A 95 10.34 7.90 -0.03
N ALA A 96 9.48 7.98 1.00
CA ALA A 96 9.76 8.78 2.19
C ALA A 96 10.94 8.22 3.01
N MET A 97 11.00 6.88 3.14
CA MET A 97 12.10 6.19 3.82
C MET A 97 13.42 6.38 3.07
N VAL A 98 13.41 6.19 1.74
CA VAL A 98 14.60 6.39 0.90
C VAL A 98 15.02 7.86 0.93
N ASN A 99 14.09 8.81 0.87
CA ASN A 99 14.41 10.23 0.93
C ASN A 99 15.10 10.58 2.26
N LYS A 100 14.53 10.19 3.40
CA LYS A 100 15.17 10.39 4.72
C LYS A 100 16.54 9.75 4.81
N LEU A 101 16.68 8.52 4.31
CA LEU A 101 17.95 7.82 4.31
C LEU A 101 19.03 8.60 3.55
N LEU A 102 18.68 9.16 2.39
CA LEU A 102 19.63 9.87 1.54
C LEU A 102 19.92 11.31 2.01
N THR A 103 18.97 11.99 2.65
CA THR A 103 19.13 13.38 3.08
C THR A 103 19.65 13.53 4.50
N GLU A 104 19.30 12.60 5.39
CA GLU A 104 19.53 12.72 6.83
C GLU A 104 20.17 11.46 7.45
N GLY A 105 20.30 10.37 6.70
CA GLY A 105 20.99 9.15 7.13
C GLY A 105 20.07 8.05 7.66
N GLY A 106 20.70 6.93 8.05
CA GLY A 106 20.00 5.70 8.45
C GLY A 106 19.09 5.88 9.66
N ASP A 107 19.58 6.58 10.69
CA ASP A 107 18.84 6.79 11.93
C ASP A 107 17.54 7.58 11.67
N ALA A 108 17.59 8.62 10.84
CA ALA A 108 16.41 9.40 10.47
C ALA A 108 15.37 8.56 9.71
N ALA A 109 15.80 7.64 8.85
CA ALA A 109 14.90 6.71 8.16
C ALA A 109 14.25 5.72 9.14
N VAL A 110 15.01 5.20 10.10
CA VAL A 110 14.49 4.30 11.14
C VAL A 110 13.50 5.03 12.04
N GLU A 111 13.79 6.27 12.47
CA GLU A 111 12.89 7.10 13.26
C GLU A 111 11.56 7.35 12.55
N LEU A 112 11.60 7.68 11.26
CA LEU A 112 10.40 7.85 10.45
C LEU A 112 9.52 6.58 10.46
N ILE A 113 10.13 5.42 10.16
CA ILE A 113 9.39 4.15 10.11
C ILE A 113 8.85 3.76 11.49
N ALA A 114 9.64 3.97 12.56
CA ALA A 114 9.20 3.72 13.93
C ALA A 114 8.01 4.60 14.32
N GLY A 115 8.04 5.88 13.93
CA GLY A 115 6.94 6.82 14.13
C GLY A 115 5.65 6.37 13.43
N ILE A 116 5.76 5.97 12.15
CA ILE A 116 4.63 5.44 11.38
C ILE A 116 4.08 4.16 12.01
N ALA A 117 4.95 3.20 12.35
CA ALA A 117 4.55 1.93 12.95
C ALA A 117 3.86 2.12 14.31
N LYS A 118 4.32 3.09 15.11
CA LYS A 118 3.68 3.43 16.39
C LYS A 118 2.28 4.02 16.18
N GLY A 119 2.10 4.90 15.20
CA GLY A 119 0.80 5.50 14.87
C GLY A 119 -0.26 4.50 14.43
N LEU A 120 0.15 3.35 13.90
CA LEU A 120 -0.73 2.24 13.50
C LEU A 120 -1.16 1.34 14.65
N ARG A 121 -0.44 1.33 15.78
CA ARG A 121 -0.72 0.48 16.95
C ARG A 121 -1.60 1.16 18.01
N SER A 122 -1.95 2.43 17.81
CA SER A 122 -2.65 3.31 18.77
C SER A 122 -3.99 3.80 18.26
#